data_AF-A0A2H0KL19-F1
#
_entry.id   AF-A0A2H0KL19-F1
#
_cell.length_a   1.000
_cell.length_b   1.000
_cell.length_c   1.000
_cell.angle_alpha   90.00
_cell.angle_beta   90.00
_cell.angle_gamma   90.00
#
_symmetry.space_group_name_H-M   'P 1'
#
loop_
_entity.id
_entity.type
_entity.pdbx_description
1 polymer ?
#
loop_
_entity_poly.entity_id
_entity_poly.type
_entity_poly.pdbx_seq_one_letter_code
_entity_poly.pdbx_strand_id
1 'polypeptide(L)'
;MRKIVFLIVLIFLVVSLIRNGFDYQRNISFYNQTRTNFEKAITNNKELKLRKQASSSPFEVEKNLRNKQNLLRKDEIMVIIPSPSPIPLPVVRPSEYPYRQWIRLFFQ
;
A
#
# COMPACT_ATOMS: atom_id res chain seq x y z
N MET A 1 17.93 4.91 -59.46
CA MET A 1 18.02 3.51 -58.99
C MET A 1 19.04 3.30 -57.86
N ARG A 2 20.36 3.39 -58.09
CA ARG A 2 21.38 3.11 -57.04
C ARG A 2 21.21 3.88 -55.72
N LYS A 3 20.91 5.19 -55.78
CA LYS A 3 20.68 6.02 -54.58
C LYS A 3 19.44 5.60 -53.78
N ILE A 4 18.38 5.14 -54.46
CA ILE A 4 17.13 4.70 -53.84
C ILE A 4 17.34 3.36 -53.13
N VAL A 5 18.04 2.42 -53.77
CA VAL A 5 18.41 1.13 -53.17
C VAL A 5 19.28 1.35 -51.93
N PHE A 6 20.26 2.26 -52.00
CA PHE A 6 21.09 2.60 -50.85
C PHE A 6 20.26 3.17 -49.68
N LEU A 7 19.28 4.03 -49.98
CA LEU A 7 18.41 4.62 -48.96
C LEU A 7 17.52 3.56 -48.29
N ILE A 8 17.01 2.59 -49.05
CA ILE A 8 16.24 1.45 -48.52
C ILE A 8 17.11 0.58 -47.60
N VAL A 9 18.34 0.27 -48.01
CA VAL A 9 19.28 -0.52 -47.20
C VAL A 9 19.66 0.24 -45.92
N LEU A 10 19.88 1.55 -46.01
CA LEU A 10 20.19 2.40 -44.86
C LEU A 10 19.04 2.38 -43.84
N ILE A 11 17.79 2.58 -44.30
CA ILE A 11 16.61 2.51 -43.44
C ILE A 11 16.48 1.14 -42.79
N PHE A 12 16.66 0.06 -43.56
CA PHE A 12 16.60 -1.29 -43.03
C PHE A 12 17.63 -1.54 -41.93
N LEU A 13 18.87 -1.10 -42.12
CA LEU A 13 19.92 -1.20 -41.11
C LEU A 13 19.58 -0.41 -39.85
N VAL A 14 19.11 0.84 -39.99
CA VAL A 14 18.70 1.68 -38.85
C VAL A 14 17.58 1.02 -38.05
N VAL A 15 16.54 0.52 -38.71
CA VAL A 15 15.43 -0.19 -38.06
C VAL A 15 15.92 -1.46 -37.35
N SER A 16 16.83 -2.22 -37.98
CA SER A 16 17.40 -3.42 -37.38
C SER A 16 18.22 -3.11 -36.13
N LEU A 17 19.03 -2.04 -36.15
CA LEU A 17 19.82 -1.61 -34.99
C LEU A 17 18.92 -1.14 -33.84
N ILE A 18 17.91 -0.33 -34.15
CA ILE A 18 16.95 0.17 -33.16
C ILE A 18 16.26 -1.02 -32.47
N ARG A 19 15.75 -1.98 -33.25
CA ARG A 19 15.08 -3.16 -32.70
C ARG A 19 16.00 -3.99 -31.81
N ASN A 20 17.23 -4.24 -32.26
CA ASN A 20 18.22 -4.99 -31.49
C ASN A 20 18.56 -4.27 -30.15
N GLY A 21 18.76 -2.95 -30.19
CA GLY A 21 19.01 -2.15 -28.99
C GLY A 21 17.86 -2.21 -27.99
N PHE A 22 16.62 -2.09 -28.45
CA PHE A 22 15.44 -2.22 -27.59
C PHE A 22 15.30 -3.62 -27.00
N ASP A 23 15.52 -4.67 -27.79
CA ASP A 23 15.44 -6.05 -27.32
C ASP A 23 16.51 -6.34 -26.24
N TYR A 24 17.73 -5.85 -26.43
CA TYR A 24 18.80 -5.96 -25.43
C TYR A 24 18.45 -5.27 -24.12
N GLN A 25 17.97 -4.02 -24.18
CA GLN A 25 17.57 -3.27 -22.99
C GLN A 25 16.40 -3.95 -22.27
N ARG A 26 15.43 -4.47 -23.02
CA ARG A 26 14.30 -5.23 -22.46
C ARG A 26 14.74 -6.48 -21.74
N ASN A 27 15.68 -7.23 -22.31
CA ASN A 27 16.20 -8.47 -21.69
C ASN A 27 16.94 -8.17 -20.38
N ILE A 28 17.73 -7.11 -20.33
CA ILE A 28 18.41 -6.68 -19.09
C ILE A 28 17.39 -6.24 -18.04
N SER A 29 16.41 -5.42 -18.43
CA SER A 29 15.37 -4.97 -17.51
C SER A 29 14.57 -6.14 -16.94
N PHE A 30 14.19 -7.09 -17.80
CA PHE A 30 13.49 -8.30 -17.41
C PHE A 30 14.32 -9.15 -16.43
N TYR A 31 15.61 -9.36 -16.71
CA TYR A 31 16.50 -10.09 -15.83
C TYR A 31 16.61 -9.44 -14.44
N ASN A 32 16.86 -8.13 -14.40
CA ASN A 32 16.99 -7.39 -13.14
C ASN A 32 15.69 -7.42 -12.34
N GLN A 33 14.55 -7.19 -12.99
CA GLN A 33 13.24 -7.25 -12.34
C GLN A 33 12.94 -8.65 -11.78
N THR A 34 13.26 -9.69 -12.54
CA THR A 34 13.04 -11.08 -12.13
C THR A 34 13.91 -11.43 -10.93
N ARG A 35 15.20 -11.04 -10.95
CA ARG A 35 16.11 -11.23 -9.83
C ARG A 35 15.62 -10.52 -8.56
N THR A 36 15.25 -9.25 -8.67
CA THR A 36 14.74 -8.48 -7.53
C THR A 36 13.45 -9.09 -6.96
N ASN A 37 12.55 -9.54 -7.82
CA ASN A 37 11.31 -10.20 -7.38
C ASN A 37 11.58 -11.54 -6.71
N PHE A 38 12.55 -12.30 -7.19
CA PHE A 38 12.97 -13.56 -6.59
C PHE A 38 13.58 -13.34 -5.19
N GLU A 39 14.48 -12.36 -5.05
CA GLU A 39 15.07 -12.00 -3.76
C GLU A 39 13.98 -11.55 -2.76
N LYS A 40 13.01 -10.74 -3.19
CA LYS A 40 11.83 -10.36 -2.38
C LYS A 40 10.98 -11.57 -1.99
N ALA A 41 10.76 -12.53 -2.89
CA ALA A 41 10.00 -13.73 -2.59
C ALA A 41 10.70 -14.58 -1.52
N ILE A 42 12.03 -14.68 -1.56
CA ILE A 42 12.82 -15.38 -0.53
C ILE A 42 12.66 -14.71 0.83
N THR A 43 12.83 -13.38 0.91
CA THR A 43 12.70 -12.65 2.19
C THR A 43 11.29 -12.79 2.75
N ASN A 44 10.27 -12.66 1.91
CA ASN A 44 8.88 -12.81 2.32
C ASN A 44 8.59 -14.24 2.81
N ASN A 45 9.12 -15.27 2.14
CA ASN A 45 8.94 -16.66 2.58
C ASN A 45 9.59 -16.90 3.94
N LYS A 46 10.80 -16.37 4.17
CA LYS A 46 11.48 -16.46 5.46
C LYS A 46 10.66 -15.77 6.56
N GLU A 47 10.16 -14.58 6.29
CA GLU A 47 9.31 -13.84 7.25
C GLU A 47 8.02 -14.59 7.56
N LEU A 48 7.34 -15.11 6.53
CA LEU A 48 6.12 -15.90 6.72
C LEU A 48 6.36 -17.18 7.53
N LYS A 49 7.49 -17.86 7.32
CA LYS A 49 7.88 -19.02 8.13
C LYS A 49 8.12 -18.63 9.59
N LEU A 50 8.80 -17.51 9.84
CA LEU A 50 9.01 -16.99 11.19
C LEU A 50 7.67 -16.61 11.85
N ARG A 51 6.79 -15.91 11.15
CA ARG A 51 5.44 -15.58 11.62
C ARG A 51 4.61 -16.82 11.89
N LYS A 52 4.69 -17.85 11.04
CA LYS A 52 4.01 -19.14 11.23
C LYS A 52 4.53 -19.86 12.47
N GLN A 53 5.84 -19.88 12.67
CA GLN A 53 6.44 -20.48 13.87
C GLN A 53 6.07 -19.69 15.13
N ALA A 54 6.12 -18.36 15.08
CA ALA A 54 5.71 -17.49 16.18
C ALA A 54 4.22 -17.69 16.52
N SER A 55 3.33 -17.71 15.52
CA SER A 55 1.90 -17.94 15.73
C SER A 55 1.55 -19.37 16.14
N SER A 56 2.43 -20.36 15.89
CA SER A 56 2.26 -21.74 16.37
C SER A 56 2.76 -21.94 17.80
N SER A 57 3.47 -20.97 18.38
CA SER A 57 3.85 -21.01 19.80
C SER A 57 2.57 -21.11 20.64
N PRO A 58 2.46 -22.08 21.56
CA PRO A 58 1.28 -22.22 22.43
C PRO A 58 0.90 -20.91 23.13
N PHE A 59 1.89 -20.10 23.51
CA PHE A 59 1.70 -18.79 24.12
C PHE A 59 1.05 -17.78 23.17
N GLU A 60 1.52 -17.68 21.92
CA GLU A 60 0.95 -16.75 20.94
C GLU A 60 -0.43 -17.22 20.44
N VAL A 61 -0.66 -18.52 20.36
CA VAL A 61 -2.00 -19.08 20.10
C VAL A 61 -2.96 -18.69 21.21
N GLU A 62 -2.58 -18.92 22.48
CA GLU A 62 -3.40 -18.56 23.64
C GLU A 62 -3.66 -17.05 23.71
N LYS A 63 -2.62 -16.23 23.50
CA LYS A 63 -2.74 -14.77 23.46
C LYS A 63 -3.70 -14.30 22.37
N ASN A 64 -3.65 -14.90 21.18
CA ASN A 64 -4.57 -14.58 20.09
C ASN A 64 -6.01 -15.00 20.42
N LEU A 65 -6.20 -16.17 21.05
CA LEU A 65 -7.52 -16.62 21.51
C LEU A 65 -8.07 -15.71 22.60
N ARG A 66 -7.27 -15.32 23.59
CA ARG A 66 -7.65 -14.37 24.64
C ARG A 66 -8.08 -13.02 24.06
N ASN A 67 -7.29 -12.45 23.15
CA ASN A 67 -7.55 -11.12 22.59
C ASN A 67 -8.73 -11.08 21.61
N LYS A 68 -8.93 -12.13 20.80
CA LYS A 68 -10.00 -12.14 19.77
C LYS A 68 -11.32 -12.69 20.28
N GLN A 69 -11.27 -13.68 21.16
CA GLN A 69 -12.46 -14.42 21.61
C GLN A 69 -12.83 -14.10 23.06
N ASN A 70 -12.09 -13.22 23.74
CA ASN A 70 -12.30 -12.89 25.16
C ASN A 70 -12.35 -14.15 26.05
N LEU A 71 -11.61 -15.19 25.65
CA LEU A 71 -11.56 -16.47 26.36
C LEU A 71 -10.65 -16.37 27.58
N LEU A 72 -11.16 -16.80 28.73
CA LEU A 72 -10.45 -16.82 30.01
C LEU A 72 -10.00 -18.24 30.35
N ARG A 73 -8.97 -18.37 31.20
CA ARG A 73 -8.72 -19.65 31.87
C ARG A 73 -9.76 -19.88 32.97
N LYS A 74 -9.87 -21.14 33.40
CA LYS A 74 -10.70 -21.50 34.55
C LYS A 74 -10.29 -20.63 35.76
N ASP A 75 -11.28 -20.02 36.41
CA ASP A 75 -11.12 -19.17 37.60
C ASP A 75 -10.49 -17.77 37.38
N GLU A 76 -10.44 -17.26 36.13
CA GLU A 76 -10.08 -15.86 35.84
C GLU A 76 -11.33 -14.94 35.73
N ILE A 77 -11.20 -13.65 36.10
CA ILE A 77 -12.28 -12.63 36.00
C ILE A 77 -11.95 -11.66 34.86
N MET A 78 -12.89 -11.46 33.92
CA MET A 78 -12.76 -10.48 32.84
C MET A 78 -13.45 -9.16 33.19
N VAL A 79 -12.74 -8.04 33.01
CA VAL A 79 -13.28 -6.69 33.15
C VAL A 79 -13.43 -6.07 31.77
N ILE A 80 -14.67 -5.79 31.35
CA ILE A 80 -14.95 -5.10 30.08
C ILE A 80 -15.09 -3.60 30.38
N ILE A 81 -14.15 -2.80 29.86
CA ILE A 81 -14.21 -1.34 29.98
C ILE A 81 -14.88 -0.79 28.72
N PRO A 82 -16.07 -0.15 28.82
CA PRO A 82 -16.72 0.46 27.67
C PRO A 82 -15.87 1.62 27.14
N SER A 83 -15.90 1.82 25.82
CA SER A 83 -15.24 2.96 25.20
C SER A 83 -15.79 4.28 25.77
N PRO A 84 -14.94 5.30 26.00
CA PRO A 84 -15.42 6.58 26.48
C PRO A 84 -16.42 7.17 25.47
N SER A 85 -17.50 7.75 25.97
CA SER A 85 -18.45 8.50 25.14
C SER A 85 -17.69 9.61 24.41
N PRO A 86 -17.96 9.84 23.10
CA PRO A 86 -17.32 10.93 22.39
C PRO A 86 -17.61 12.26 23.09
N ILE A 87 -16.57 13.06 23.28
CA ILE A 87 -16.70 14.42 23.81
C ILE A 87 -17.56 15.19 22.81
N PRO A 88 -18.63 15.89 23.24
CA PRO A 88 -19.41 16.71 22.34
C PRO A 88 -18.50 17.74 21.69
N LEU A 89 -18.40 17.70 20.37
CA LEU A 89 -17.69 18.73 19.63
C LEU A 89 -18.38 20.08 19.91
N PRO A 90 -17.63 21.17 20.13
CA PRO A 90 -18.23 22.48 20.29
C PRO A 90 -19.06 22.79 19.05
N VAL A 91 -20.27 23.32 19.25
CA VAL A 91 -21.11 23.79 18.16
C VAL A 91 -20.35 24.88 17.42
N VAL A 92 -19.79 24.53 16.25
CA VAL A 92 -19.18 25.50 15.34
C VAL A 92 -20.32 26.32 14.78
N ARG A 93 -20.58 27.50 15.36
CA ARG A 93 -21.44 28.48 14.70
C ARG A 93 -20.75 28.88 13.39
N PRO A 94 -21.47 28.97 12.26
CA PRO A 94 -20.88 29.48 11.04
C PRO A 94 -20.29 30.86 11.31
N SER A 95 -19.06 31.06 10.85
CA SER A 95 -18.32 32.34 10.89
C SER A 95 -19.00 33.36 9.95
N GLU A 96 -20.22 33.76 10.26
CA GLU A 96 -20.80 34.95 9.62
C GLU A 96 -20.04 36.16 10.14
N TYR A 97 -19.49 36.97 9.24
CA TYR A 97 -18.86 38.23 9.60
C TYR A 97 -19.83 39.07 10.46
N PRO A 98 -19.36 39.74 11.52
CA PRO A 98 -20.23 40.46 12.45
C PRO A 98 -21.23 41.40 11.77
N TYR A 99 -20.83 42.06 10.68
CA TYR A 99 -21.71 42.96 9.92
C TYR A 99 -22.95 42.25 9.34
N ARG A 100 -22.83 41.00 8.88
CA ARG A 100 -23.98 40.25 8.35
C ARG A 100 -24.97 39.86 9.44
N GLN A 101 -24.46 39.59 10.64
CA GLN A 101 -25.30 39.29 11.80
C GLN A 101 -26.13 40.52 12.20
N TRP A 102 -25.50 41.71 12.22
CA TRP A 102 -26.20 42.96 12.48
C TRP A 102 -27.23 43.31 11.41
N ILE A 103 -26.89 43.11 10.13
CA ILE A 103 -27.85 43.36 9.03
C ILE A 103 -29.08 42.48 9.17
N ARG A 104 -28.91 41.18 9.42
CA ARG A 104 -30.04 40.26 9.63
C ARG A 104 -30.88 40.64 10.85
N LEU A 105 -30.26 41.03 11.97
CA LEU A 105 -30.97 41.41 13.19
C LEU A 105 -31.82 42.68 13.03
N PHE A 106 -31.35 43.63 12.24
CA PHE A 106 -31.97 44.96 12.15
C PHE A 106 -32.80 45.19 10.88
N PHE A 107 -32.60 44.40 9.82
CA PHE A 107 -33.19 44.68 8.51
C PHE A 107 -33.81 43.46 7.81
N GLN A 108 -33.90 42.31 8.48
CA GLN A 108 -34.60 41.13 7.97
C GLN A 108 -35.67 40.65 8.94
#